data_AF-A0A091MMW3-F1
#
_entry.id   AF-A0A091MMW3-F1
#
_cell.length_a   1.000
_cell.length_b   1.000
_cell.length_c   1.000
_cell.angle_alpha   90.00
_cell.angle_beta   90.00
_cell.angle_gamma   90.00
#
_symmetry.space_group_name_H-M   'P 1'
#
loop_
_entity.id
_entity.type
_entity.pdbx_description
1 polymer ?
#
loop_
_entity_poly.entity_id
_entity_poly.type
_entity_poly.pdbx_seq_one_letter_code
_entity_poly.pdbx_strand_id
1 'polypeptide(L)' 'RGKDRCRHYMIRMQANARYVILGEDRAHASLTELVRYYQTVGIRPFMEILTVPCGQ' A
#
# COMPACT_ATOMS: atom_id res chain seq x y z
N ARG A 1 -1.16 -15.69 -3.55
CA ARG A 1 -0.86 -14.78 -4.69
C ARG A 1 -2.07 -14.76 -5.61
N GLY A 2 -2.88 -13.72 -5.54
CA GLY A 2 -4.09 -13.55 -6.37
C GLY A 2 -3.79 -13.41 -7.87
N LYS A 3 -3.29 -14.47 -8.52
CA LYS A 3 -3.00 -14.49 -9.96
C LYS A 3 -4.20 -14.04 -10.81
N ASP A 4 -5.41 -14.30 -10.33
CA ASP A 4 -6.65 -14.00 -11.06
C ASP A 4 -7.52 -12.95 -10.35
N ARG A 5 -6.98 -12.23 -9.35
CA ARG A 5 -7.77 -11.26 -8.57
C ARG A 5 -6.96 -10.02 -8.22
N CYS A 6 -7.51 -8.85 -8.56
CA CYS A 6 -7.01 -7.57 -8.10
C CYS A 6 -7.52 -7.27 -6.69
N ARG A 7 -6.66 -6.65 -5.88
CA ARG A 7 -7.03 -6.11 -4.57
C ARG A 7 -6.90 -4.60 -4.64
N HIS A 8 -7.97 -3.92 -4.27
CA HIS A 8 -8.04 -2.47 -4.28
C HIS A 8 -7.94 -1.96 -2.85
N TYR A 9 -6.95 -1.11 -2.60
CA TYR A 9 -6.71 -0.49 -1.30
C TYR A 9 -6.92 1.02 -1.42
N MET A 10 -7.73 1.60 -0.53
CA MET A 10 -7.95 3.03 -0.51
C MET A 10 -6.81 3.72 0.25
N ILE A 11 -6.14 4.65 -0.43
CA ILE A 11 -5.13 5.53 0.18
C ILE A 11 -5.80 6.85 0.52
N ARG A 12 -5.70 7.26 1.79
CA ARG A 12 -6.17 8.56 2.27
C ARG A 12 -4.98 9.46 2.60
N MET A 13 -5.05 10.71 2.15
CA MET A 13 -4.16 11.76 2.62
C MET A 13 -4.72 12.37 3.91
N GLN A 14 -3.91 12.43 4.95
CA GLN A 14 -4.23 13.02 6.24
C GLN A 14 -3.95 14.54 6.23
N ALA A 15 -4.48 15.26 7.22
CA ALA A 15 -4.29 16.71 7.35
C ALA A 15 -2.82 17.15 7.48
N ASN A 16 -1.94 16.26 7.95
CA ASN A 16 -0.49 16.48 8.04
C ASN A 16 0.26 16.11 6.75
N ALA A 17 -0.44 16.04 5.60
CA ALA A 17 0.10 15.67 4.29
C ALA A 17 0.78 14.29 4.25
N ARG A 18 0.37 13.35 5.12
CA ARG A 18 0.83 11.95 5.11
C ARG A 18 -0.18 11.02 4.45
N TYR A 19 0.29 9.92 3.89
CA TYR A 19 -0.50 8.92 3.17
C TYR A 19 -0.66 7.64 4.00
N VAL A 20 -1.89 7.16 4.14
CA VAL A 20 -2.21 5.93 4.88
C VAL A 20 -3.17 5.07 4.08
N ILE A 21 -2.96 3.75 4.08
CA ILE A 21 -3.97 2.80 3.59
C ILE A 21 -5.04 2.66 4.67
N LEU A 22 -6.32 2.81 4.32
CA LEU A 22 -7.38 2.62 5.32
C LEU A 22 -7.35 1.20 5.91
N GLY A 23 -7.33 1.12 7.24
CA GLY A 23 -7.19 -0.15 7.98
C GLY A 23 -5.76 -0.50 8.39
N GLU A 24 -4.76 0.28 7.95
CA GLU A 24 -3.37 0.17 8.39
C GLU A 24 -3.01 1.21 9.44
N ASP A 25 -2.04 0.86 10.29
CA ASP A 25 -1.62 1.70 11.43
C ASP A 25 -0.50 2.70 11.05
N ARG A 26 0.10 2.54 9.85
CA ARG A 26 1.28 3.31 9.42
C ARG A 26 0.93 4.34 8.33
N ALA A 27 1.31 5.60 8.59
CA ALA A 27 1.27 6.69 7.61
C ALA A 27 2.67 7.01 7.06
N HIS A 28 2.77 7.41 5.80
CA HIS A 28 4.01 7.66 5.04
C HIS A 28 4.08 9.12 4.58
N ALA A 29 5.28 9.68 4.40
CA ALA A 29 5.42 11.07 3.97
C ALA A 29 5.17 11.24 2.45
N SER A 30 5.27 10.16 1.66
CA SER A 30 4.99 10.16 0.23
C SER A 30 4.44 8.82 -0.25
N LEU A 31 3.83 8.80 -1.44
CA LEU A 31 3.41 7.55 -2.11
C LEU A 31 4.61 6.63 -2.41
N THR A 32 5.77 7.20 -2.73
CA THR A 32 6.99 6.42 -2.98
C THR A 32 7.45 5.68 -1.73
N GLU A 33 7.43 6.33 -0.56
CA GLU A 33 7.75 5.68 0.72
C GLU A 33 6.73 4.61 1.08
N LEU A 34 5.45 4.86 0.83
CA LEU A 34 4.38 3.87 1.04
C LEU A 34 4.64 2.61 0.21
N VAL A 35 4.93 2.76 -1.09
CA VAL A 35 5.24 1.63 -1.97
C VAL A 35 6.48 0.87 -1.48
N ARG A 36 7.57 1.58 -1.16
CA ARG A 36 8.80 0.94 -0.65
C ARG A 36 8.57 0.14 0.62
N TYR A 37 7.76 0.65 1.55
CA TYR A 37 7.44 -0.07 2.78
C TYR A 37 6.67 -1.37 2.49
N TYR A 38 5.60 -1.31 1.69
CA TYR A 38 4.77 -2.47 1.37
C TYR A 38 5.40 -3.44 0.36
N GLN A 39 6.61 -3.17 -0.14
CA GLN A 39 7.44 -4.18 -0.80
C GLN A 39 8.06 -5.18 0.18
N THR A 40 8.18 -4.81 1.46
CA THR A 40 8.77 -5.66 2.51
C THR A 40 7.77 -6.10 3.56
N VAL A 41 6.69 -5.34 3.74
CA VAL A 41 5.64 -5.61 4.74
C VAL A 41 4.32 -5.89 4.02
N GLY A 42 3.62 -6.94 4.44
CA GLY A 42 2.33 -7.31 3.84
C GLY A 42 1.20 -6.35 4.22
N ILE A 43 0.29 -6.08 3.28
CA ILE A 43 -0.90 -5.24 3.54
C ILE A 43 -2.04 -6.09 4.10
N ARG A 44 -2.64 -5.69 5.22
CA ARG A 44 -3.78 -6.38 5.83
C ARG A 44 -5.01 -6.34 4.91
N PRO A 45 -5.91 -7.34 5.00
CA PRO A 45 -5.81 -8.55 5.83
C PRO A 45 -5.01 -9.68 5.17
N PHE A 46 -4.60 -9.53 3.90
CA PHE A 46 -4.06 -10.63 3.11
C PHE A 46 -2.55 -10.85 3.28
N MET A 47 -1.87 -9.87 3.89
CA MET A 47 -0.44 -9.90 4.16
C MET A 47 0.41 -10.15 2.91
N GLU A 48 -0.10 -9.78 1.73
CA GLU A 48 0.64 -9.82 0.47
C GLU A 48 1.47 -8.54 0.31
N ILE A 49 2.70 -8.69 -0.20
CA ILE A 49 3.61 -7.58 -0.50
C ILE A 49 3.47 -7.11 -1.94
N LEU A 50 3.78 -5.83 -2.18
CA LEU A 50 3.97 -5.28 -3.51
C LEU A 50 5.26 -5.86 -4.11
N THR A 51 5.24 -6.20 -5.39
CA THR A 51 6.37 -6.87 -6.03
C THR A 51 6.86 -6.08 -7.23
N VAL A 52 6.36 -6.40 -8.41
CA VAL A 52 6.72 -5.74 -9.65
C VAL A 52 5.63 -4.71 -9.97
N PRO A 53 5.98 -3.45 -10.28
CA PRO A 53 5.00 -2.48 -10.76
C PRO A 53 4.41 -2.92 -12.10
N CYS A 54 3.16 -2.58 -12.36
CA CYS A 54 2.59 -2.74 -13.69
C CYS A 54 3.18 -1.69 -14.66
N GLY A 55 3.02 -1.93 -15.96
CA GLY A 55 3.30 -0.93 -17.00
C GLY A 55 2.32 0.25 -16.95
N GLN A 56 2.59 1.24 -17.80
CA GLN A 56 1.74 2.42 -17.99
C GLN A 56 0.68 2.19 -19.07
#